data_AF-A0A8X7BL15-F1
#
_entry.id   AF-A0A8X7BL15-F1
#
_cell.length_a   1.000
_cell.length_b   1.000
_cell.length_c   1.000
_cell.angle_alpha   90.00
_cell.angle_beta   90.00
_cell.angle_gamma   90.00
#
_symmetry.space_group_name_H-M   'P 1'
#
loop_
_entity.id
_entity.type
_entity.pdbx_description
1 polymer ?
#
loop_
_entity_poly.entity_id
_entity_poly.type
_entity_poly.pdbx_seq_one_letter_code
_entity_poly.pdbx_strand_id
1 'polypeptide(L)'
;MSANPYEVQVEKLECIVLIQKYMDVHLLNLKSETEKESCDGKCLSGRNRVTDILIAKIQIVYYSMAIKNNINDLHSMKTAVWAVYFPLLSSNESPQHGLCPTIINA
;
A
#
# COMPACT_ATOMS: atom_id res chain seq x y z
N MET A 1 -20.69 10.95 31.86
CA MET A 1 -19.25 10.78 32.17
C MET A 1 -18.95 9.30 32.10
N SER A 2 -18.39 8.79 31.00
CA SER A 2 -18.14 7.35 30.85
C SER A 2 -16.95 6.95 31.71
N ALA A 3 -17.18 6.08 32.69
CA ALA A 3 -16.13 5.49 33.52
C ALA A 3 -15.19 4.67 32.63
N ASN A 4 -13.91 5.04 32.59
CA ASN A 4 -12.86 4.17 32.07
C ASN A 4 -12.60 3.10 33.14
N PRO A 5 -12.85 1.80 32.87
CA PRO A 5 -12.69 0.73 33.86
C PRO A 5 -11.22 0.40 34.18
N TYR A 6 -10.26 1.06 33.52
CA TYR A 6 -8.84 0.85 33.71
C TYR A 6 -8.18 2.05 34.41
N GLU A 7 -7.32 1.76 35.39
CA GLU A 7 -6.49 2.77 36.10
C GLU A 7 -5.34 3.30 35.23
N VAL A 8 -5.08 2.69 34.08
CA VAL A 8 -4.02 3.05 33.14
C VAL A 8 -4.62 3.72 31.91
N GLN A 9 -3.91 4.70 31.35
CA GLN A 9 -4.25 5.23 30.03
C GLN A 9 -4.08 4.13 28.96
N VAL A 10 -5.20 3.66 28.43
CA VAL A 10 -5.21 2.68 27.34
C VAL A 10 -4.96 3.41 26.03
N GLU A 11 -3.80 3.17 25.42
CA GLU A 11 -3.51 3.62 24.07
C GLU A 11 -3.94 2.55 23.06
N LYS A 12 -4.86 2.92 22.15
CA LYS A 12 -5.28 2.02 21.07
C LYS A 12 -4.16 1.93 20.04
N LEU A 13 -3.40 0.84 20.07
CA LEU A 13 -2.45 0.52 19.01
C LEU A 13 -3.21 0.00 17.79
N GLU A 14 -3.06 0.67 16.65
CA GLU A 14 -3.56 0.18 15.38
C GLU A 14 -2.69 -1.01 14.93
N CYS A 15 -3.29 -2.20 14.82
CA CYS A 15 -2.59 -3.37 14.32
C CYS A 15 -2.23 -3.17 12.84
N ILE A 16 -1.02 -3.55 12.44
CA ILE A 16 -0.57 -3.50 11.04
C ILE A 16 -1.56 -4.26 10.11
N VAL A 17 -2.17 -5.34 10.60
CA VAL A 17 -3.22 -6.10 9.90
C VAL A 17 -4.47 -5.26 9.63
N LEU A 18 -4.84 -4.39 10.57
CA LEU A 18 -5.99 -3.49 10.41
C LEU A 18 -5.71 -2.45 9.32
N ILE A 19 -4.52 -1.84 9.35
CA ILE A 19 -4.09 -0.85 8.34
C ILE A 19 -4.06 -1.48 6.94
N GLN A 20 -3.53 -2.70 6.81
CA GLN A 20 -3.55 -3.46 5.55
C GLN A 20 -4.98 -3.66 5.05
N LYS A 21 -5.89 -4.13 5.92
CA LYS A 21 -7.28 -4.37 5.56
C LYS A 21 -7.98 -3.10 5.08
N TYR A 22 -7.70 -1.96 5.72
CA TYR A 22 -8.23 -0.67 5.28
C TYR A 22 -7.75 -0.32 3.87
N MET A 23 -6.45 -0.46 3.60
CA MET A 23 -5.92 -0.18 2.26
C MET A 23 -6.43 -1.16 1.20
N ASP A 24 -6.54 -2.45 1.51
CA ASP A 24 -7.12 -3.46 0.62
C ASP A 24 -8.53 -3.07 0.19
N VAL A 25 -9.40 -2.76 1.15
CA VAL A 25 -10.80 -2.37 0.88
C VAL A 25 -10.85 -1.09 0.04
N HIS A 26 -9.98 -0.11 0.35
CA HIS A 26 -9.94 1.13 -0.40
C HIS A 26 -9.52 0.91 -1.87
N LEU A 27 -8.49 0.09 -2.12
CA LEU A 27 -8.04 -0.23 -3.47
C LEU A 27 -9.08 -1.04 -4.26
N LEU A 28 -9.77 -1.97 -3.61
CA LEU A 28 -10.85 -2.73 -4.23
C LEU A 28 -12.03 -1.82 -4.61
N ASN A 29 -12.39 -0.87 -3.74
CA ASN A 29 -13.43 0.12 -4.05
C ASN A 29 -13.02 1.01 -5.22
N LEU A 30 -11.79 1.55 -5.20
CA LEU A 30 -11.26 2.36 -6.31
C LEU A 30 -11.25 1.60 -7.63
N LYS A 31 -10.84 0.32 -7.62
CA LYS A 31 -10.92 -0.56 -8.80
C LYS A 31 -12.37 -0.67 -9.29
N SER A 32 -13.33 -0.91 -8.39
CA SER A 32 -14.74 -1.06 -8.75
C SER A 32 -15.37 0.24 -9.30
N GLU A 33 -14.89 1.39 -8.86
CA GLU A 33 -15.29 2.71 -9.37
C GLU A 33 -14.66 2.96 -10.74
N THR A 34 -13.36 2.73 -10.91
CA THR A 34 -12.66 2.94 -12.18
C THR A 34 -13.02 1.91 -13.25
N GLU A 35 -13.52 0.72 -12.89
CA GLU A 35 -14.13 -0.21 -13.84
C GLU A 35 -15.33 0.40 -14.59
N LYS A 36 -16.02 1.37 -13.98
CA LYS A 36 -17.16 2.07 -14.60
C LYS A 36 -16.74 3.18 -15.57
N GLU A 37 -15.51 3.67 -15.48
CA GLU A 37 -15.01 4.86 -16.19
C GLU A 37 -13.91 4.56 -17.21
N SER A 38 -13.53 3.29 -17.40
CA SER A 38 -12.46 2.88 -18.33
C SER A 38 -12.74 3.36 -19.77
N CYS A 39 -11.80 4.14 -20.30
CA CYS A 39 -11.85 4.81 -21.61
C CYS A 39 -12.14 3.88 -22.80
N ASP A 40 -11.87 2.59 -22.63
CA ASP A 40 -11.99 1.57 -23.67
C ASP A 40 -13.26 0.71 -23.56
N GLY A 41 -14.13 0.93 -22.55
CA GLY A 41 -15.28 0.07 -22.27
C GLY A 41 -14.92 -1.36 -21.85
N LYS A 42 -13.65 -1.62 -21.51
CA LYS A 42 -13.13 -2.92 -21.11
C LYS A 42 -12.86 -2.96 -19.60
N CYS A 43 -13.32 -4.03 -18.94
CA CYS A 43 -13.10 -4.29 -17.52
C CYS A 43 -11.62 -4.24 -17.13
N LEU A 44 -11.29 -3.78 -15.93
CA LEU A 44 -9.91 -3.75 -15.41
C LEU A 44 -9.29 -5.16 -15.24
N SER A 45 -10.01 -6.23 -15.56
CA SER A 45 -9.48 -7.59 -15.66
C SER A 45 -8.70 -7.80 -16.97
N GLY A 46 -7.41 -8.14 -16.86
CA GLY A 46 -6.57 -8.44 -18.03
C GLY A 46 -5.07 -8.43 -17.73
N ARG A 47 -4.27 -8.94 -18.66
CA ARG A 47 -2.80 -8.86 -18.62
C ARG A 47 -2.39 -7.38 -18.65
N ASN A 48 -1.50 -6.96 -17.76
CA ASN A 48 -1.06 -5.56 -17.56
C ASN A 48 -2.12 -4.61 -16.98
N ARG A 49 -3.19 -5.12 -16.34
CA ARG A 49 -4.17 -4.32 -15.61
C ARG A 49 -4.15 -4.62 -14.11
N VAL A 50 -4.72 -3.72 -13.31
CA VAL A 50 -4.82 -3.87 -11.86
C VAL A 50 -5.79 -5.02 -11.54
N THR A 51 -5.23 -6.21 -11.32
CA THR A 51 -5.98 -7.40 -10.93
C THR A 51 -6.03 -7.53 -9.41
N ASP A 52 -7.04 -8.23 -8.89
CA ASP A 52 -7.16 -8.51 -7.45
C ASP A 52 -5.91 -9.21 -6.90
N ILE A 53 -5.27 -10.04 -7.73
CA ILE A 53 -4.00 -10.72 -7.42
C ILE A 53 -2.87 -9.71 -7.25
N LEU A 54 -2.78 -8.69 -8.12
CA LEU A 54 -1.77 -7.64 -8.02
C LEU A 54 -1.99 -6.78 -6.77
N ILE A 55 -3.23 -6.36 -6.52
CA ILE A 55 -3.58 -5.62 -5.30
C ILE A 55 -3.21 -6.42 -4.05
N ALA A 56 -3.64 -7.68 -3.98
CA ALA A 56 -3.32 -8.56 -2.85
C ALA A 56 -1.81 -8.74 -2.67
N LYS A 57 -1.04 -8.91 -3.75
CA LYS A 57 0.42 -9.03 -3.67
C LYS A 57 1.07 -7.74 -3.15
N ILE A 58 0.63 -6.58 -3.63
CA ILE A 58 1.13 -5.28 -3.17
C ILE A 58 0.84 -5.07 -1.69
N GLN A 59 -0.40 -5.33 -1.25
CA GLN A 59 -0.83 -5.07 0.13
C GLN A 59 -0.31 -6.11 1.13
N ILE A 60 -0.50 -7.40 0.83
CA ILE A 60 -0.15 -8.50 1.75
C ILE A 60 1.37 -8.65 1.88
N VAL A 61 2.13 -8.47 0.79
CA VAL A 61 3.57 -8.76 0.79
C VAL A 61 4.41 -7.49 0.93
N TYR A 62 4.19 -6.48 0.09
CA TYR A 62 5.15 -5.38 -0.02
C TYR A 62 4.84 -4.22 0.93
N TYR A 63 3.58 -3.77 0.99
CA TYR A 63 3.14 -2.71 1.89
C TYR A 63 3.31 -3.11 3.36
N SER A 64 2.87 -4.32 3.69
CA SER A 64 3.05 -4.91 5.02
C SER A 64 4.51 -4.95 5.47
N MET A 65 5.40 -5.36 4.58
CA MET A 65 6.83 -5.52 4.84
C MET A 65 7.52 -4.17 4.95
N ALA A 66 7.13 -3.18 4.13
CA ALA A 66 7.61 -1.81 4.23
C ALA A 66 7.31 -1.20 5.61
N ILE A 67 6.10 -1.41 6.15
CA ILE A 67 5.74 -0.96 7.50
C ILE A 67 6.55 -1.73 8.55
N LYS A 68 6.56 -3.07 8.49
CA LYS A 68 7.22 -3.92 9.48
C LYS A 68 8.73 -3.67 9.59
N ASN A 69 9.39 -3.39 8.47
CA ASN A 69 10.83 -3.14 8.43
C ASN A 69 11.21 -1.73 8.92
N ASN A 70 10.25 -0.82 9.08
CA ASN A 70 10.50 0.59 9.41
C ASN A 70 9.67 1.08 10.61
N ILE A 71 9.30 0.18 11.53
CA ILE A 71 8.42 0.50 12.69
C ILE A 71 8.98 1.67 13.54
N ASN A 72 10.29 1.81 13.60
CA ASN A 72 10.96 2.78 14.48
C ASN A 72 11.23 4.15 13.81
N ASP A 73 11.02 4.29 12.50
CA ASP A 73 11.22 5.56 11.79
C ASP A 73 10.10 5.83 10.78
N LEU A 74 9.29 6.85 11.10
CA LEU A 74 8.19 7.29 10.26
C LEU A 74 8.66 7.79 8.88
N HIS A 75 9.83 8.43 8.81
CA HIS A 75 10.34 8.93 7.54
C HIS A 75 10.73 7.77 6.62
N SER A 76 11.57 6.85 7.11
CA SER A 76 11.93 5.64 6.36
C SER A 76 10.73 4.78 6.02
N MET A 77 9.72 4.67 6.90
CA MET A 77 8.49 3.95 6.61
C MET A 77 7.74 4.57 5.42
N LYS A 78 7.53 5.89 5.41
CA LYS A 78 6.87 6.58 4.29
C LYS A 78 7.63 6.37 2.99
N THR A 79 8.95 6.52 3.03
CA THR A 79 9.81 6.30 1.86
C THR A 79 9.72 4.87 1.34
N ALA A 80 9.76 3.88 2.24
CA ALA A 80 9.63 2.47 1.88
C ALA A 80 8.25 2.13 1.29
N VAL A 81 7.18 2.72 1.84
CA VAL A 81 5.83 2.56 1.28
C VAL A 81 5.77 3.12 -0.14
N TRP A 82 6.30 4.32 -0.39
CA TRP A 82 6.32 4.90 -1.75
C TRP A 82 7.20 4.12 -2.72
N ALA A 83 8.31 3.55 -2.24
CA ALA A 83 9.18 2.69 -3.04
C ALA A 83 8.46 1.42 -3.55
N VAL A 84 7.38 0.97 -2.89
CA VAL A 84 6.52 -0.12 -3.38
C VAL A 84 5.68 0.32 -4.58
N TYR A 85 5.19 1.56 -4.60
CA TYR A 85 4.25 2.04 -5.62
C TYR A 85 4.92 2.67 -6.84
N PHE A 86 6.03 3.38 -6.68
CA PHE A 86 6.68 4.07 -7.81
C PHE A 86 7.07 3.15 -8.97
N PRO A 87 7.57 1.91 -8.77
CA PRO A 87 7.82 1.01 -9.88
C PRO A 87 6.56 0.62 -10.68
N LEU A 88 5.38 0.64 -10.05
CA LEU A 88 4.11 0.35 -10.71
C LEU A 88 3.60 1.53 -11.55
N LEU A 89 4.05 2.74 -11.23
CA LEU A 89 3.76 3.99 -11.94
C LEU A 89 4.82 4.32 -12.99
N SER A 90 5.99 3.67 -12.92
CA SER A 90 7.12 3.87 -13.81
C SER A 90 6.77 3.44 -15.25
N SER A 91 7.15 4.25 -16.22
CA SER A 91 7.09 3.92 -17.64
C SER A 91 8.44 4.16 -18.31
N ASN A 92 8.64 3.63 -19.53
CA ASN A 92 9.86 3.89 -20.29
C ASN A 92 10.07 5.39 -20.60
N GLU A 93 8.99 6.15 -20.68
CA GLU A 93 9.00 7.60 -20.94
C GLU A 93 9.18 8.42 -19.65
N SER A 94 8.76 7.86 -18.52
CA SER A 94 8.81 8.50 -17.19
C SER A 94 9.29 7.51 -16.12
N PRO A 95 10.61 7.27 -16.04
CA PRO A 95 11.16 6.30 -15.09
C PRO A 95 11.05 6.83 -13.64
N GLN A 96 10.39 6.06 -12.78
CA GLN A 96 10.19 6.38 -11.35
C GLN A 96 10.99 5.45 -10.43
N HIS A 97 12.30 5.37 -10.65
CA HIS A 97 13.21 4.51 -9.87
C HIS A 97 13.97 5.24 -8.74
N GLY A 98 13.61 6.49 -8.44
CA GLY A 98 14.34 7.33 -7.47
C GLY A 98 14.31 6.83 -6.02
N LEU A 99 13.39 5.93 -5.68
CA LEU A 99 13.31 5.28 -4.36
C LEU A 99 13.71 3.80 -4.38
N CYS A 100 14.17 3.27 -5.53
CA CYS A 100 14.69 1.92 -5.58
C CYS A 100 16.02 1.87 -4.81
N PRO A 101 16.27 0.81 -4.02
CA PRO A 101 17.55 0.64 -3.37
C PRO A 101 18.62 0.54 -4.46
N THR A 102 19.51 1.52 -4.51
CA THR A 102 20.71 1.44 -5.34
C THR A 102 21.50 0.26 -4.81
N ILE A 103 21.72 -0.77 -5.62
CA ILE A 103 22.65 -1.84 -5.27
C ILE A 103 24.03 -1.21 -5.29
N ILE A 104 24.45 -0.62 -4.17
CA ILE A 104 25.84 -0.32 -3.90
C ILE A 104 26.42 -1.67 -3.49
N ASN A 105 27.01 -2.38 -4.45
CA ASN A 105 27.85 -3.52 -4.14
C ASN A 105 28.95 -3.01 -3.20
N ALA A 106 28.90 -3.45 -1.94
CA ALA A 106 29.98 -3.28 -0.98
C ALA A 106 31.14 -4.22 -1.33
#